data_AF-A0A2S0UNJ8-F1
#
_entry.id   AF-A0A2S0UNJ8-F1
#
_cell.length_a   1.000
_cell.length_b   1.000
_cell.length_c   1.000
_cell.angle_alpha   90.00
_cell.angle_beta   90.00
_cell.angle_gamma   90.00
#
_symmetry.space_group_name_H-M   'P 1'
#
loop_
_entity.id
_entity.type
_entity.pdbx_description
1 polymer ?
#
loop_
_entity_poly.entity_id
_entity_poly.type
_entity_poly.pdbx_seq_one_letter_code
_entity_poly.pdbx_strand_id
1 'polypeptide(L)'
;MRNTDFKSGNIRDWVQSHGAAHDAMLILDADSIMGPRTVMKMADALAAEPGLGLLQTVPRVLPGHTLWQALQSFASEVYGTNMGRGFAMWTGAEGNFLGHNAMVRVGAFARCAGLPHLPGRAPRGGSY
;
A
#
# COMPACT_ATOMS: atom_id res chain seq x y z
N MET A 1 10.43 16.86 16.98
CA MET A 1 10.38 15.71 16.06
C MET A 1 11.03 16.11 14.74
N ARG A 2 11.93 15.30 14.20
CA ARG A 2 12.58 15.54 12.91
C ARG A 2 11.80 14.74 11.86
N ASN A 3 11.24 15.40 10.85
CA ASN A 3 10.53 14.71 9.76
C ASN A 3 11.55 14.10 8.80
N THR A 4 12.08 12.94 9.17
CA THR A 4 12.98 12.13 8.34
C THR A 4 12.19 11.09 7.58
N ASP A 5 12.51 10.87 6.30
CA ASP A 5 11.91 9.83 5.45
C ASP A 5 10.38 9.99 5.21
N PHE A 6 9.79 11.15 5.50
CA PHE A 6 8.39 11.50 5.19
C PHE A 6 7.39 10.38 5.57
N LYS A 7 6.65 9.85 4.58
CA LYS A 7 5.64 8.80 4.76
C LYS A 7 6.27 7.49 5.23
N SER A 8 7.42 7.10 4.68
CA SER A 8 8.09 5.86 5.06
C SER A 8 8.63 5.95 6.49
N GLY A 9 9.08 7.14 6.92
CA GLY A 9 9.41 7.47 8.30
C GLY A 9 8.23 7.28 9.26
N ASN A 10 7.06 7.86 8.96
CA ASN A 10 5.86 7.69 9.79
C ASN A 10 5.44 6.23 9.94
N ILE A 11 5.50 5.44 8.86
CA ILE A 11 5.18 4.01 8.89
C ILE A 11 6.20 3.26 9.76
N ARG A 12 7.50 3.55 9.61
CA ARG A 12 8.56 2.96 10.42
C ARG A 12 8.35 3.24 11.90
N ASP A 13 8.08 4.49 12.25
CA ASP A 13 7.85 4.92 13.62
C ASP A 13 6.66 4.16 14.22
N TRP A 14 5.55 4.04 13.49
CA TRP A 14 4.38 3.28 13.95
C TRP A 14 4.70 1.79 14.15
N VAL A 15 5.38 1.15 13.20
CA VAL A 15 5.77 -0.27 13.30
C VAL A 15 6.65 -0.51 14.53
N GLN A 16 7.61 0.39 14.79
CA GLN A 16 8.54 0.26 15.92
C GLN A 16 7.89 0.53 17.27
N SER A 17 6.96 1.48 17.35
CA SER A 17 6.35 1.92 18.61
C SER A 17 5.08 1.16 18.99
N HIS A 18 4.26 0.78 18.00
CA HIS A 18 2.94 0.16 18.21
C HIS A 18 2.79 -1.19 17.51
N GLY A 19 3.57 -1.44 16.45
CA GLY A 19 3.37 -2.60 15.58
C GLY A 19 3.43 -3.95 16.30
N ALA A 20 4.21 -4.08 17.37
CA ALA A 20 4.30 -5.34 18.14
C ALA A 20 2.96 -5.77 18.79
N ALA A 21 2.00 -4.85 18.97
CA ALA A 21 0.69 -5.14 19.54
C ALA A 21 -0.36 -5.53 18.48
N HIS A 22 -0.01 -5.56 17.19
CA HIS A 22 -0.96 -5.77 16.11
C HIS A 22 -0.45 -6.81 15.10
N ASP A 23 -1.31 -7.77 14.71
CA ASP A 23 -0.97 -8.77 13.70
C ASP A 23 -0.90 -8.17 12.28
N ALA A 24 -1.74 -7.16 12.03
CA ALA A 24 -1.92 -6.53 10.73
C ALA A 24 -2.03 -5.01 10.88
N MET A 25 -1.63 -4.29 9.83
CA MET A 25 -1.88 -2.86 9.69
C MET A 25 -2.42 -2.54 8.30
N LEU A 26 -3.32 -1.55 8.25
CA LEU A 26 -3.83 -0.99 7.01
C LEU A 26 -3.14 0.34 6.73
N ILE A 27 -2.48 0.45 5.59
CA ILE A 27 -1.81 1.68 5.14
C ILE A 27 -2.77 2.42 4.21
N LEU A 28 -3.20 3.61 4.61
CA LEU A 28 -4.08 4.49 3.84
C LEU A 28 -3.44 5.84 3.62
N ASP A 29 -3.64 6.41 2.43
CA ASP A 29 -3.38 7.83 2.22
C ASP A 29 -4.50 8.68 2.78
N ALA A 30 -4.18 9.94 3.11
CA ALA A 30 -5.13 10.89 3.69
C ALA A 30 -6.30 11.23 2.75
N ASP A 31 -6.14 11.00 1.45
CA ASP A 31 -7.15 11.19 0.40
C ASP A 31 -7.85 9.89 -0.02
N SER A 32 -7.49 8.76 0.58
CA SER A 32 -8.07 7.46 0.26
C SER A 32 -9.35 7.21 1.05
N ILE A 33 -10.40 6.81 0.33
CA ILE A 33 -11.67 6.38 0.91
C ILE A 33 -11.80 4.88 0.68
N MET A 34 -11.83 4.11 1.77
CA MET A 34 -12.06 2.67 1.71
C MET A 34 -13.29 2.30 2.53
N GLY A 35 -14.23 1.60 1.89
CA GLY A 35 -15.45 1.16 2.57
C GLY A 35 -15.15 0.11 3.64
N PRO A 36 -15.89 0.10 4.76
CA PRO A 36 -15.65 -0.83 5.87
C PRO A 36 -15.73 -2.30 5.44
N ARG A 37 -16.63 -2.63 4.49
CA ARG A 37 -16.73 -3.97 3.90
C ARG A 37 -15.45 -4.39 3.19
N THR A 38 -14.75 -3.47 2.53
CA THR A 38 -13.48 -3.77 1.86
C THR A 38 -12.39 -4.04 2.89
N VAL A 39 -12.31 -3.19 3.93
CA VAL A 39 -11.34 -3.37 5.02
C VAL A 39 -11.53 -4.72 5.71
N MET A 40 -12.77 -5.09 6.05
CA MET A 40 -13.07 -6.38 6.66
C MET A 40 -12.68 -7.55 5.75
N LYS A 41 -13.01 -7.50 4.45
CA LYS A 41 -12.60 -8.53 3.48
C LYS A 41 -11.08 -8.69 3.40
N MET A 42 -10.33 -7.60 3.47
CA MET A 42 -8.87 -7.65 3.47
C MET A 42 -8.34 -8.30 4.75
N ALA A 43 -8.93 -7.97 5.90
CA ALA A 43 -8.56 -8.56 7.19
C ALA A 43 -8.88 -10.06 7.23
N ASP A 44 -10.06 -10.45 6.77
CA ASP A 44 -10.48 -11.85 6.70
C ASP A 44 -9.55 -12.65 5.77
N ALA A 45 -9.18 -12.11 4.61
CA ALA A 45 -8.25 -12.76 3.68
C ALA A 45 -6.85 -12.94 4.29
N LEU A 46 -6.33 -11.92 4.99
CA LEU A 46 -5.03 -11.99 5.67
C LEU A 46 -5.06 -12.99 6.83
N ALA A 47 -6.19 -13.09 7.56
CA ALA A 47 -6.37 -14.02 8.65
C ALA A 47 -6.50 -15.48 8.16
N ALA A 48 -7.20 -15.69 7.04
CA ALA A 48 -7.43 -17.01 6.45
C ALA A 48 -6.16 -17.62 5.84
N GLU A 49 -5.22 -16.80 5.36
CA GLU A 49 -4.01 -17.25 4.68
C GLU A 49 -2.74 -16.86 5.48
N PRO A 50 -2.19 -17.77 6.32
CA PRO A 50 -1.02 -17.47 7.16
C PRO A 50 0.23 -17.04 6.35
N GLY A 51 0.36 -17.52 5.11
CA GLY A 51 1.45 -17.17 4.20
C GLY A 51 1.30 -15.80 3.54
N LEU A 52 0.14 -15.15 3.64
CA LEU A 52 -0.10 -13.84 3.04
C LEU A 52 0.53 -12.74 3.89
N GLY A 53 1.55 -12.07 3.34
CA GLY A 53 2.24 -10.95 3.97
C GLY A 53 1.72 -9.56 3.58
N LEU A 54 1.19 -9.43 2.36
CA LEU A 54 0.73 -8.18 1.77
C LEU A 54 -0.50 -8.45 0.89
N LEU A 55 -1.56 -7.68 1.12
CA LEU A 55 -2.72 -7.62 0.24
C LEU A 55 -2.85 -6.19 -0.30
N GLN A 56 -2.49 -6.03 -1.58
CA GLN A 56 -2.55 -4.76 -2.30
C GLN A 56 -3.90 -4.64 -3.05
N THR A 57 -4.63 -3.54 -2.81
CA THR A 57 -5.81 -3.24 -3.65
C THR A 57 -5.41 -2.51 -4.93
N VAL A 58 -6.28 -2.58 -5.93
CA VAL A 58 -6.19 -1.76 -7.14
C VAL A 58 -6.91 -0.45 -6.87
N PRO A 59 -6.21 0.70 -6.85
CA PRO A 59 -6.84 1.98 -6.58
C PRO A 59 -7.81 2.36 -7.70
N ARG A 60 -8.94 2.96 -7.31
CA ARG A 60 -9.90 3.56 -8.24
C ARG A 60 -9.98 5.05 -7.96
N VAL A 61 -9.86 5.85 -9.02
CA VAL A 61 -10.04 7.30 -8.93
C VAL A 61 -11.53 7.63 -8.95
N LEU A 62 -12.00 8.36 -7.93
CA LEU A 62 -13.38 8.86 -7.89
C LEU A 62 -13.59 9.96 -8.94
N PRO A 63 -14.79 10.10 -9.52
CA PRO A 63 -15.09 11.18 -10.45
C PRO A 63 -14.84 12.55 -9.81
N GLY A 64 -14.27 13.47 -10.57
CA GLY A 64 -14.06 14.85 -10.15
C GLY A 64 -14.78 15.86 -11.04
N HIS A 65 -14.60 17.15 -10.76
CA HIS A 65 -15.26 18.23 -11.48
C HIS A 65 -14.51 18.69 -12.73
N THR A 66 -13.28 18.25 -12.94
CA THR A 66 -12.48 18.60 -14.11
C THR A 66 -12.51 17.51 -15.17
N LEU A 67 -12.33 17.90 -16.44
CA LEU A 67 -12.19 16.96 -17.55
C LEU A 67 -11.07 15.94 -17.30
N TRP A 68 -9.95 16.38 -16.71
CA TRP A 68 -8.83 15.51 -16.37
C TRP A 68 -9.23 14.40 -15.38
N GLN A 69 -9.90 14.76 -14.28
CA GLN A 69 -10.36 13.78 -13.29
C GLN A 69 -11.41 12.83 -13.87
N ALA A 70 -12.31 13.33 -14.71
CA ALA A 70 -13.31 12.51 -15.39
C ALA A 70 -12.64 11.47 -16.30
N LEU A 71 -11.63 11.88 -17.08
CA LEU A 71 -10.87 10.97 -17.94
C LEU A 71 -10.12 9.90 -17.13
N GLN A 72 -9.46 10.29 -16.04
CA GLN A 72 -8.74 9.35 -15.15
C GLN A 72 -9.70 8.36 -14.47
N SER A 73 -10.88 8.80 -14.03
CA SER A 73 -11.89 7.93 -13.42
C SER A 73 -12.48 6.96 -14.45
N PHE A 74 -12.77 7.43 -15.67
CA PHE A 74 -13.22 6.57 -16.78
C PHE A 74 -12.18 5.50 -17.12
N ALA A 75 -10.92 5.91 -17.26
CA ALA A 75 -9.79 5.03 -17.51
C ALA A 75 -9.67 3.95 -16.41
N SER A 76 -9.70 4.36 -15.14
CA SER A 76 -9.68 3.46 -13.99
C SER A 76 -10.80 2.42 -14.03
N GLU A 77 -12.01 2.82 -14.44
CA GLU A 77 -13.17 1.93 -14.52
C GLU A 77 -13.08 0.93 -15.67
N VAL A 78 -12.68 1.39 -16.86
CA VAL A 78 -12.70 0.55 -18.07
C VAL A 78 -11.64 -0.55 -18.02
N TYR A 79 -10.42 -0.23 -17.59
CA TYR A 79 -9.32 -1.20 -17.63
C TYR A 79 -8.77 -1.59 -16.25
N GLY A 80 -9.08 -0.86 -15.17
CA GLY A 80 -8.42 -1.06 -13.88
C GLY A 80 -8.56 -2.48 -13.32
N THR A 81 -9.75 -3.08 -13.41
CA THR A 81 -9.97 -4.46 -12.93
C THR A 81 -9.21 -5.49 -13.77
N ASN A 82 -9.25 -5.37 -15.09
CA ASN A 82 -8.56 -6.30 -15.99
C ASN A 82 -7.05 -6.20 -15.84
N MET A 83 -6.54 -4.97 -15.75
CA MET A 83 -5.13 -4.68 -15.47
C MET A 83 -4.73 -5.27 -14.12
N GLY A 84 -5.52 -5.06 -13.07
CA GLY A 84 -5.24 -5.59 -11.72
C GLY A 84 -5.18 -7.10 -11.66
N ARG A 85 -6.10 -7.79 -12.35
CA ARG A 85 -6.10 -9.27 -12.46
C ARG A 85 -4.90 -9.79 -13.23
N GLY A 86 -4.59 -9.17 -14.38
CA GLY A 86 -3.42 -9.52 -15.16
C GLY A 86 -2.12 -9.29 -14.38
N PHE A 87 -2.05 -8.19 -13.64
CA PHE A 87 -0.92 -7.88 -12.78
C PHE A 87 -0.76 -8.90 -11.65
N ALA A 88 -1.84 -9.24 -10.94
CA ALA A 88 -1.83 -10.26 -9.89
C ALA A 88 -1.40 -11.64 -10.43
N MET A 89 -1.88 -12.01 -11.61
CA MET A 89 -1.45 -13.25 -12.28
C MET A 89 0.04 -13.22 -12.63
N TRP A 90 0.54 -12.09 -13.13
CA TRP A 90 1.93 -11.93 -13.52
C TRP A 90 2.88 -11.94 -12.32
N THR A 91 2.52 -11.24 -11.23
CA THR A 91 3.35 -11.16 -10.02
C THR A 91 3.26 -12.42 -9.16
N GLY A 92 2.17 -13.18 -9.28
CA GLY A 92 1.94 -14.38 -8.46
C GLY A 92 2.02 -14.05 -6.97
N ALA A 93 2.86 -14.78 -6.25
CA ALA A 93 3.10 -14.56 -4.82
C ALA A 93 3.97 -13.32 -4.50
N GLU A 94 4.65 -12.76 -5.49
CA GLU A 94 5.57 -11.61 -5.34
C GLU A 94 4.83 -10.28 -5.60
N GLY A 95 3.75 -10.06 -4.84
CA GLY A 95 2.89 -8.89 -5.00
C GLY A 95 3.63 -7.57 -4.75
N ASN A 96 3.40 -6.57 -5.59
CA ASN A 96 4.02 -5.25 -5.43
C ASN A 96 3.33 -4.42 -4.34
N PHE A 97 4.13 -3.80 -3.48
CA PHE A 97 3.68 -2.80 -2.53
C PHE A 97 3.69 -1.42 -3.17
N LEU A 98 2.52 -0.83 -3.39
CA LEU A 98 2.38 0.50 -3.99
C LEU A 98 2.47 1.64 -2.96
N GLY A 99 2.59 1.31 -1.67
CA GLY A 99 2.73 2.31 -0.60
C GLY A 99 1.43 2.73 0.06
N HIS A 100 0.26 2.33 -0.45
CA HIS A 100 -1.04 2.75 0.06
C HIS A 100 -2.17 1.78 -0.32
N ASN A 101 -3.31 1.90 0.36
CA ASN A 101 -4.49 1.06 0.19
C ASN A 101 -4.16 -0.45 0.24
N ALA A 102 -3.31 -0.79 1.20
CA ALA A 102 -2.73 -2.11 1.34
C ALA A 102 -2.82 -2.56 2.80
N MET A 103 -3.17 -3.81 3.00
CA MET A 103 -3.13 -4.45 4.33
C MET A 103 -1.93 -5.37 4.39
N VAL A 104 -1.13 -5.22 5.44
CA VAL A 104 0.12 -5.97 5.61
C VAL A 104 0.16 -6.65 6.96
N ARG A 105 0.76 -7.85 6.99
CA ARG A 105 1.11 -8.54 8.23
C ARG A 105 2.30 -7.83 8.86
N VAL A 106 2.13 -7.27 10.06
CA VAL A 106 3.13 -6.38 10.68
C VAL A 106 4.46 -7.10 10.87
N GLY A 107 4.44 -8.32 11.40
CA GLY A 107 5.67 -9.10 11.61
C GLY A 107 6.43 -9.42 10.32
N ALA A 108 5.72 -9.67 9.21
CA ALA A 108 6.36 -9.91 7.91
C ALA A 108 6.96 -8.61 7.36
N PHE A 109 6.18 -7.52 7.39
CA PHE A 109 6.64 -6.20 6.95
C PHE A 109 7.86 -5.73 7.74
N ALA A 110 7.85 -5.86 9.06
CA ALA A 110 8.95 -5.44 9.93
C ALA A 110 10.27 -6.20 9.66
N ARG A 111 10.20 -7.47 9.23
CA ARG A 111 11.39 -8.28 8.90
C ARG A 111 11.96 -8.00 7.51
N CYS A 112 11.12 -7.54 6.58
CA CYS A 112 11.48 -7.43 5.16
C CYS A 112 11.60 -5.98 4.67
N ALA A 113 11.00 -5.01 5.37
CA ALA A 113 11.06 -3.60 5.02
C ALA A 113 12.32 -2.91 5.61
N GLY A 114 12.51 -1.63 5.26
CA GLY A 114 13.62 -0.81 5.75
C GLY A 114 14.79 -0.74 4.78
N LEU A 115 14.51 -0.28 3.55
CA LEU A 115 15.57 -0.02 2.57
C LEU A 115 16.60 0.98 3.14
N PRO A 116 17.90 0.74 2.92
CA PRO A 116 18.94 1.64 3.39
C PRO A 116 18.90 2.97 2.65
N HIS A 117 19.33 4.04 3.32
CA HIS A 117 19.64 5.30 2.65
C HIS A 117 20.76 5.08 1.64
N LEU A 118 20.48 5.36 0.36
CA LEU A 118 21.50 5.27 -0.67
C LEU A 118 22.41 6.49 -0.59
N PRO A 119 23.75 6.33 -0.60
CA PRO A 119 24.67 7.46 -0.57
C PRO A 119 24.54 8.30 -1.86
N GLY A 120 24.73 9.61 -1.74
CA GLY A 120 24.73 10.55 -2.87
C GLY A 120 23.45 11.38 -3.00
N ARG A 121 23.38 12.17 -4.06
CA ARG A 121 22.25 13.08 -4.36
C ARG A 121 21.21 12.38 -5.23
N ALA A 122 19.95 12.78 -5.09
CA ALA A 122 18.85 12.34 -5.95
C ALA A 122 19.20 12.50 -7.44
N PRO A 123 18.73 11.59 -8.33
CA PRO A 123 17.77 10.52 -8.08
C PRO A 123 18.39 9.16 -7.70
N ARG A 124 19.73 9.05 -7.66
CA ARG A 124 20.43 7.79 -7.42
C ARG A 124 20.84 7.57 -5.95
N GLY A 125 20.75 8.62 -5.13
CA GLY A 125 20.96 8.59 -3.68
C GLY A 125 19.85 9.33 -2.93
N GLY A 126 19.71 9.08 -1.63
CA GLY A 126 18.69 9.67 -0.76
C GLY A 126 17.89 8.65 0.07
N SER A 127 16.99 9.16 0.90
CA SER A 127 15.92 8.43 1.59
C SER A 127 14.74 8.18 0.64
N TYR A 128 14.22 6.95 0.58
CA TYR A 128 12.99 6.59 -0.14
C TYR A 128 11.72 6.92 0.66
#